data_AF-A0A914QB47-F1
#
_entry.id   AF-A0A914QB47-F1
#
_cell.length_a   1.000
_cell.length_b   1.000
_cell.length_c   1.000
_cell.angle_alpha   90.00
_cell.angle_beta   90.00
_cell.angle_gamma   90.00
#
_symmetry.space_group_name_H-M   'P 1'
#
loop_
_entity.id
_entity.type
_entity.pdbx_description
1 polymer ?
#
loop_
_entity_poly.entity_id
_entity_poly.type
_entity_poly.pdbx_seq_one_letter_code
_entity_poly.pdbx_strand_id
1 'polypeptide(L)'
;MRGASYGFGADILTNMCQQLNIDMVARAHQVVQDGYEFFGNRKLVTIFSAPHYCGQFDNAAAMMIVDENLVCSFQILRPTIGRGVTKTVMTATGKS
;
A
#
# COMPACT_ATOMS: atom_id res chain seq x y z
N MET A 1 -7.34 11.68 -13.18
CA MET A 1 -8.39 12.11 -12.22
C MET A 1 -9.64 11.27 -12.44
N ARG A 2 -10.39 10.92 -11.39
CA ARG A 2 -11.57 10.04 -11.46
C ARG A 2 -12.92 10.78 -11.48
N GLY A 3 -12.92 12.09 -11.74
CA GLY A 3 -14.14 12.90 -11.85
C GLY A 3 -14.75 13.35 -10.51
N ALA A 4 -14.18 12.95 -9.37
CA ALA A 4 -14.55 13.43 -8.04
C ALA A 4 -13.29 13.66 -7.18
N SER A 5 -13.29 14.74 -6.39
CA SER A 5 -12.19 15.16 -5.51
C SER A 5 -10.90 15.57 -6.25
N TYR A 6 -9.83 15.79 -5.48
CA TYR A 6 -8.55 16.35 -5.93
C TYR A 6 -7.44 15.31 -5.87
N GLY A 7 -6.46 15.43 -6.77
CA GLY A 7 -5.16 14.78 -6.62
C GLY A 7 -4.21 15.68 -5.84
N PHE A 8 -3.23 15.10 -5.16
CA PHE A 8 -2.20 15.85 -4.43
C PHE A 8 -0.81 15.27 -4.71
N GLY A 9 0.20 16.13 -4.66
CA GLY A 9 1.61 15.78 -4.85
C GLY A 9 2.30 15.33 -3.56
N ALA A 10 3.56 14.93 -3.70
CA ALA A 10 4.40 14.50 -2.57
C ALA A 10 4.73 15.63 -1.60
N ASP A 11 4.76 16.88 -2.08
CA ASP A 11 4.93 18.11 -1.31
C ASP A 11 3.78 18.31 -0.32
N ILE A 12 2.54 18.24 -0.81
CA ILE A 12 1.33 18.35 0.02
C ILE A 12 1.27 17.20 1.03
N LEU A 13 1.54 15.97 0.59
CA LEU A 13 1.60 14.80 1.47
C LEU A 13 2.62 14.99 2.60
N THR A 14 3.81 15.51 2.28
CA THR A 14 4.88 15.71 3.27
C THR A 14 4.48 16.76 4.30
N ASN A 15 3.92 17.88 3.86
CA ASN A 15 3.44 18.93 4.75
C ASN A 15 2.32 18.41 5.67
N MET A 16 1.35 17.68 5.11
CA MET A 16 0.26 17.09 5.90
C MET A 16 0.78 16.09 6.95
N CYS A 17 1.75 15.24 6.61
CA CYS A 17 2.36 14.32 7.58
C CYS A 17 3.02 15.07 8.74
N GLN A 18 3.72 16.18 8.45
CA GLN A 18 4.34 17.03 9.47
C GLN A 18 3.29 17.71 10.36
N GLN A 19 2.26 18.31 9.76
CA GLN A 19 1.20 19.00 10.49
C GLN A 19 0.41 18.06 11.42
N LEU A 20 0.17 16.83 10.98
CA LEU A 20 -0.57 15.82 11.74
C LEU A 20 0.32 14.98 12.67
N ASN A 21 1.64 15.21 12.63
CA ASN A 21 2.64 14.44 13.38
C ASN A 21 2.53 12.91 13.15
N ILE A 22 2.45 12.50 11.88
CA ILE A 22 2.42 11.10 11.47
C ILE A 22 3.57 10.77 10.52
N ASP A 23 4.02 9.51 10.55
CA ASP A 23 5.13 9.05 9.69
C ASP A 23 4.66 8.74 8.25
N MET A 24 3.44 8.19 8.10
CA MET A 24 2.91 7.69 6.83
C MET A 24 1.37 7.64 6.82
N VAL A 25 0.78 7.81 5.63
CA VAL A 25 -0.65 7.56 5.33
C VAL A 25 -0.82 6.19 4.67
N ALA A 26 -1.66 5.33 5.24
CA ALA A 26 -2.11 4.10 4.57
C ALA A 26 -3.48 4.31 3.93
N ARG A 27 -3.60 3.97 2.64
CA ARG A 27 -4.87 4.12 1.87
C ARG A 27 -5.08 2.96 0.90
N ALA A 28 -6.27 2.90 0.31
CA ALA A 28 -6.61 1.95 -0.75
C ALA A 28 -7.03 2.69 -2.02
N HIS A 29 -8.15 2.26 -2.62
CA HIS A 29 -8.88 2.89 -3.73
C HIS A 29 -8.23 2.78 -5.13
N GLN A 30 -6.92 2.57 -5.25
CA GLN A 30 -6.25 2.34 -6.54
C GLN A 30 -5.73 0.91 -6.62
N VAL A 31 -6.00 0.24 -7.75
CA VAL A 31 -5.42 -1.07 -8.07
C VAL A 31 -3.93 -0.85 -8.34
N VAL A 32 -3.08 -1.64 -7.71
CA VAL A 32 -1.62 -1.62 -7.87
C VAL A 32 -1.13 -3.04 -8.11
N GLN A 33 -0.10 -3.21 -8.95
CA GLN A 33 0.29 -4.50 -9.52
C GLN A 33 0.65 -5.55 -8.47
N ASP A 34 1.45 -5.20 -7.46
CA ASP A 34 1.88 -6.13 -6.40
C ASP A 34 0.98 -6.10 -5.17
N GLY A 35 -0.20 -5.46 -5.26
CA GLY A 35 -1.14 -5.31 -4.15
C GLY A 35 -0.76 -4.23 -3.14
N TYR A 36 0.46 -3.69 -3.19
CA TYR A 36 0.84 -2.47 -2.47
C TYR A 36 1.81 -1.61 -3.28
N GLU A 37 1.85 -0.31 -3.00
CA GLU A 37 2.80 0.64 -3.62
C GLU A 37 3.10 1.80 -2.69
N PHE A 38 4.37 2.20 -2.59
CA PHE A 38 4.79 3.38 -1.84
C PHE A 38 4.91 4.62 -2.74
N PHE A 39 4.55 5.78 -2.19
CA PHE A 39 4.69 7.09 -2.83
C PHE A 39 5.28 8.12 -1.85
N GLY A 40 5.89 9.18 -2.40
CA GLY A 40 6.34 10.33 -1.61
C GLY A 40 7.37 9.97 -0.53
N ASN A 41 8.46 9.29 -0.91
CA ASN A 41 9.47 8.80 0.02
C ASN A 41 8.88 7.92 1.16
N ARG A 42 7.99 7.01 0.78
CA ARG A 42 7.26 6.08 1.67
C ARG A 42 6.34 6.76 2.70
N LYS A 43 6.03 8.05 2.55
CA LYS A 43 5.03 8.74 3.39
C LYS A 43 3.58 8.39 3.02
N LEU A 44 3.37 7.66 1.92
CA LEU A 44 2.09 7.09 1.58
C LEU A 44 2.26 5.67 1.08
N VAL A 45 1.40 4.77 1.56
CA VAL A 45 1.23 3.43 1.02
C VAL A 45 -0.18 3.26 0.49
N THR A 46 -0.29 2.78 -0.76
CA THR A 46 -1.53 2.26 -1.32
C THR A 46 -1.56 0.76 -1.12
N ILE A 47 -2.66 0.22 -0.61
CA ILE A 47 -2.89 -1.22 -0.39
C ILE A 47 -4.16 -1.63 -1.15
N PHE A 48 -4.07 -2.74 -1.87
CA PHE A 48 -5.17 -3.32 -2.63
C PHE A 48 -5.28 -4.82 -2.31
N SER A 49 -6.46 -5.27 -1.88
CA SER A 49 -6.63 -6.60 -1.26
C SER A 49 -7.44 -7.59 -2.10
N ALA A 50 -7.77 -7.25 -3.35
CA ALA A 50 -8.44 -8.17 -4.28
C ALA A 50 -7.46 -8.57 -5.40
N PRO A 51 -7.02 -9.85 -5.46
CA PRO A 51 -6.21 -10.33 -6.57
C PRO A 51 -7.10 -10.50 -7.81
N HIS A 52 -6.51 -10.47 -9.00
CA HIS A 52 -7.26 -10.55 -10.26
C HIS A 52 -8.43 -9.55 -10.34
N TYR A 53 -8.21 -8.27 -10.04
CA TYR A 53 -9.31 -7.33 -9.97
C TYR A 53 -10.12 -7.32 -11.28
N CYS A 54 -11.45 -7.46 -11.16
CA CYS A 54 -12.39 -7.61 -12.27
C CYS A 54 -12.07 -8.72 -13.30
N GLY A 55 -11.16 -9.65 -13.01
CA GLY A 55 -10.66 -10.64 -13.98
C GLY A 55 -9.92 -10.02 -15.17
N GLN A 56 -9.54 -8.74 -15.07
CA GLN A 56 -8.90 -7.95 -16.14
C GLN A 56 -7.46 -7.58 -15.82
N PHE A 57 -7.10 -7.59 -14.53
CA PHE A 57 -5.76 -7.26 -14.06
C PHE A 57 -5.12 -8.51 -13.49
N ASP A 58 -3.81 -8.70 -13.69
CA ASP A 58 -3.04 -9.77 -13.04
C ASP A 58 -2.46 -9.32 -11.70
N ASN A 59 -3.12 -8.36 -11.03
CA ASN A 59 -2.61 -7.78 -9.80
C ASN A 59 -2.66 -8.79 -8.65
N ALA A 60 -1.66 -8.72 -7.78
CA ALA A 60 -1.70 -9.37 -6.48
C ALA A 60 -2.59 -8.60 -5.52
N ALA A 61 -3.00 -9.28 -4.44
CA ALA A 61 -3.52 -8.65 -3.25
C ALA A 61 -2.42 -8.51 -2.20
N ALA A 62 -2.50 -7.46 -1.39
CA ALA A 62 -1.67 -7.32 -0.20
C ALA A 62 -2.53 -7.04 1.04
N MET A 63 -1.98 -7.46 2.18
CA MET A 63 -2.41 -7.08 3.53
C MET A 63 -1.20 -6.53 4.27
N MET A 64 -1.32 -5.31 4.79
CA MET A 64 -0.28 -4.72 5.65
C MET A 64 -0.48 -5.20 7.10
N ILE A 65 0.60 -5.69 7.70
CA ILE A 65 0.69 -6.07 9.10
C ILE A 65 1.57 -5.05 9.79
N VAL A 66 1.06 -4.49 10.88
CA VAL A 66 1.76 -3.52 11.71
C VAL A 66 1.95 -4.17 13.08
N ASP A 67 3.20 -4.32 13.51
CA ASP A 67 3.51 -4.90 14.82
C ASP A 67 3.48 -3.84 15.95
N GLU A 68 3.77 -4.27 17.17
CA GLU A 68 3.82 -3.41 18.35
C GLU A 68 4.88 -2.31 18.28
N ASN A 69 5.91 -2.48 17.44
CA ASN A 69 6.98 -1.51 17.21
C ASN A 69 6.69 -0.62 15.99
N LEU A 70 5.46 -0.70 15.44
CA LEU A 70 5.03 -0.02 14.22
C LEU A 70 5.83 -0.42 12.97
N VAL A 71 6.51 -1.57 13.03
CA VAL A 71 7.19 -2.13 11.85
C VAL A 71 6.12 -2.69 10.93
N CYS A 72 6.17 -2.26 9.67
CA CYS A 72 5.25 -2.70 8.65
C CYS A 72 5.81 -3.92 7.91
N SER A 73 4.94 -4.86 7.59
CA SER A 73 5.23 -5.95 6.65
C SER A 73 3.99 -6.21 5.80
N PHE A 74 4.16 -6.90 4.68
CA PHE A 74 3.06 -7.20 3.75
C PHE A 74 2.94 -8.70 3.54
N GLN A 75 1.74 -9.25 3.71
CA GLN A 75 1.41 -10.55 3.14
C GLN A 75 0.84 -10.36 1.74
N ILE A 76 1.50 -10.95 0.76
CA ILE A 76 1.14 -10.88 -0.66
C ILE A 76 0.45 -12.17 -1.07
N LEU A 77 -0.79 -12.04 -1.54
CA LEU A 77 -1.56 -13.12 -2.14
C LEU A 77 -1.54 -12.93 -3.66
N ARG A 78 -0.77 -13.76 -4.35
CA ARG A 78 -0.78 -13.75 -5.81
C ARG A 78 -1.97 -14.55 -6.33
N PRO A 79 -2.56 -14.10 -7.45
CA PRO A 79 -3.56 -14.87 -8.15
C PRO A 79 -3.06 -16.27 -8.56
N THR A 80 -3.76 -17.34 -8.17
CA THR A 80 -3.44 -18.73 -8.56
C THR A 80 -4.71 -19.54 -8.80
N ILE A 81 -4.63 -20.55 -9.68
CA ILE A 81 -5.68 -21.56 -9.85
C ILE A 81 -5.53 -22.56 -8.69
N GLY A 82 -6.34 -22.41 -7.62
CA GLY A 82 -6.31 -23.26 -6.42
C GLY A 82 -6.16 -22.49 -5.11
N ARG A 83 -5.83 -23.17 -4.01
CA ARG A 83 -5.62 -22.52 -2.70
C ARG A 83 -4.38 -21.62 -2.79
N GLY A 84 -4.57 -20.32 -2.67
CA GLY A 84 -3.49 -19.34 -2.80
C GLY A 84 -2.45 -19.45 -1.69
N VAL A 85 -1.18 -19.25 -2.06
CA VAL A 85 -0.04 -19.19 -1.13
C VAL A 85 0.32 -17.73 -0.89
N THR A 86 0.37 -17.33 0.37
CA THR A 86 0.80 -15.98 0.78
C THR A 86 2.32 -15.93 0.97
N LYS A 87 2.96 -14.84 0.53
CA LYS A 87 4.37 -14.54 0.81
C LYS A 87 4.49 -13.30 1.68
N THR A 88 5.27 -13.35 2.75
CA THR A 88 5.56 -12.19 3.60
C THR A 88 6.74 -11.40 3.04
N VAL A 89 6.57 -10.08 2.93
CA VAL A 89 7.59 -9.11 2.53
C VAL A 89 7.77 -8.12 3.67
N MET A 90 8.98 -8.06 4.23
CA MET A 90 9.30 -7.08 5.28
C MET A 90 9.55 -5.71 4.67
N THR A 91 9.06 -4.63 5.28
CA THR A 91 9.52 -3.29 4.89
C THR A 91 10.84 -3.00 5.57
N ALA A 92 11.86 -2.63 4.80
CA ALA A 92 13.08 -2.07 5.37
C ALA A 92 12.76 -0.69 5.96
N THR A 93 12.41 -0.62 7.23
CA THR A 93 12.21 0.63 7.97
C THR A 93 12.80 0.48 9.37
N GLY A 94 14.12 0.66 9.47
CA GLY A 94 14.72 1.23 10.68
C GLY A 94 14.94 2.72 10.42
N LYS A 95 14.48 3.58 11.32
CA LYS A 95 14.90 4.99 11.35
C LYS A 95 16.43 5.01 11.51
N SER A 96 17.13 5.70 10.61
CA SER A 96 18.47 6.26 10.89
C SER A 96 18.29 7.63 11.54
#